data_AF-A0A1E4TE40-F1
#
_entry.id   AF-A0A1E4TE40-F1
#
_cell.length_a   1.000
_cell.length_b   1.000
_cell.length_c   1.000
_cell.angle_alpha   90.00
_cell.angle_beta   90.00
_cell.angle_gamma   90.00
#
_symmetry.space_group_name_H-M   'P 1'
#
loop_
_entity.id
_entity.type
_entity.pdbx_description
1 polymer ?
#
loop_
_entity_poly.entity_id
_entity_poly.type
_entity_poly.pdbx_seq_one_letter_code
_entity_poly.pdbx_strand_id
1 'polypeptide(L)' 'IPTMGSAEGLKESGNNLYKNGDYEGAIKMYNAALLQDIRDSTLYTNRAMCHLKLSKYDDVLLDCEMAL' A
#
# COMPACT_ATOMS: atom_id res chain seq x y z
N ILE A 1 0.49 -21.59 -2.85
CA ILE A 1 -0.82 -20.92 -2.99
C ILE A 1 -0.73 -19.66 -2.14
N PRO A 2 -0.70 -18.45 -2.72
CA PRO A 2 -0.77 -17.24 -1.91
C PRO A 2 -2.17 -17.19 -1.31
N THR A 3 -2.26 -17.35 0.00
CA THR A 3 -3.52 -17.24 0.72
C THR A 3 -3.95 -15.78 0.63
N MET A 4 -5.19 -15.50 0.20
CA MET A 4 -5.74 -14.13 0.12
C MET A 4 -5.78 -13.39 1.48
N GLY A 5 -5.26 -13.98 2.56
CA GLY A 5 -5.12 -13.37 3.88
C GLY A 5 -3.67 -13.12 4.33
N SER A 6 -2.64 -13.43 3.53
CA SER A 6 -1.25 -13.09 3.88
C SER A 6 -0.91 -11.67 3.44
N ALA A 7 0.03 -11.01 4.15
CA ALA A 7 0.54 -9.68 3.79
C ALA A 7 0.96 -9.60 2.31
N GLU A 8 1.61 -10.66 1.82
CA GLU A 8 2.05 -10.80 0.43
C GLU A 8 0.89 -10.81 -0.57
N GLY A 9 -0.20 -11.53 -0.27
CA GLY A 9 -1.38 -11.58 -1.14
C GLY A 9 -2.12 -10.24 -1.18
N LEU A 10 -2.23 -9.57 -0.04
CA LEU A 10 -2.82 -8.23 0.07
C LEU A 10 -1.98 -7.19 -0.69
N LYS A 11 -0.65 -7.28 -0.58
CA LYS A 11 0.29 -6.47 -1.38
C LYS A 11 0.06 -6.66 -2.87
N GLU A 12 -0.08 -7.90 -3.33
CA GLU A 12 -0.29 -8.23 -4.74
C GLU A 12 -1.65 -7.71 -5.25
N SER A 13 -2.71 -7.83 -4.45
CA SER A 13 -4.01 -7.23 -4.73
C SER A 13 -3.93 -5.70 -4.82
N GLY A 14 -3.22 -5.04 -3.90
CA GLY A 14 -2.98 -3.60 -3.94
C GLY A 14 -2.22 -3.17 -5.20
N ASN A 15 -1.20 -3.93 -5.60
CA ASN A 15 -0.44 -3.68 -6.82
C ASN A 15 -1.32 -3.76 -8.08
N ASN A 16 -2.24 -4.72 -8.13
CA ASN A 16 -3.18 -4.86 -9.25
C ASN A 16 -4.17 -3.69 -9.30
N LEU A 17 -4.69 -3.24 -8.16
CA LEU A 17 -5.57 -2.06 -8.09
C LEU A 17 -4.83 -0.79 -8.53
N TYR A 18 -3.58 -0.61 -8.09
CA TYR A 18 -2.74 0.51 -8.52
C TYR A 18 -2.54 0.54 -10.04
N LYS A 19 -2.26 -0.62 -10.66
CA LYS A 19 -2.13 -0.73 -12.12
C LYS A 19 -3.43 -0.42 -12.86
N ASN A 20 -4.57 -0.72 -12.25
CA ASN A 20 -5.90 -0.40 -12.78
C ASN A 20 -6.31 1.07 -12.54
N GLY A 21 -5.47 1.86 -11.86
CA GLY A 21 -5.75 3.25 -11.51
C GLY A 21 -6.68 3.42 -10.30
N ASP A 22 -7.08 2.33 -9.64
CA ASP A 22 -7.84 2.38 -8.39
C ASP A 22 -6.88 2.56 -7.20
N TYR A 23 -6.41 3.79 -7.03
CA TYR A 23 -5.46 4.13 -5.98
C TYR A 23 -6.08 4.05 -4.58
N GLU A 24 -7.37 4.36 -4.42
CA GLU A 24 -8.06 4.26 -3.13
C GLU A 24 -8.26 2.80 -2.71
N GLY A 25 -8.63 1.93 -3.64
CA GLY A 25 -8.66 0.48 -3.43
C GLY A 25 -7.28 -0.08 -3.09
N ALA A 26 -6.24 0.35 -3.80
CA ALA A 26 -4.87 -0.05 -3.54
C ALA A 26 -4.42 0.31 -2.12
N ILE A 27 -4.70 1.53 -1.66
CA ILE A 27 -4.40 1.98 -0.28
C ILE A 27 -5.08 1.07 0.76
N LYS A 28 -6.34 0.69 0.56
CA LYS A 28 -7.05 -0.22 1.48
C LYS A 28 -6.36 -1.58 1.58
N MET A 29 -5.88 -2.12 0.46
CA MET A 29 -5.16 -3.38 0.44
C MET A 29 -3.79 -3.27 1.11
N TYR A 30 -3.03 -2.21 0.86
CA TYR A 30 -1.75 -1.98 1.54
C TYR A 30 -1.93 -1.75 3.04
N ASN A 31 -2.99 -1.06 3.47
CA ASN A 31 -3.32 -0.92 4.89
C ASN A 31 -3.61 -2.28 5.53
N ALA A 32 -4.38 -3.15 4.88
CA ALA A 32 -4.62 -4.50 5.36
C ALA A 32 -3.33 -5.33 5.41
N ALA A 33 -2.44 -5.18 4.44
CA ALA A 33 -1.14 -5.83 4.41
C ALA A 33 -0.25 -5.36 5.57
N LEU A 34 -0.24 -4.04 5.84
CA LEU A 34 0.51 -3.44 6.95
C LEU A 34 0.02 -3.94 8.30
N LEU A 35 -1.28 -4.21 8.46
CA LEU A 35 -1.79 -4.82 9.70
C LEU A 35 -1.25 -6.24 9.95
N GLN A 36 -0.80 -6.93 8.90
CA GLN A 36 -0.19 -8.27 9.02
C GLN A 36 1.33 -8.20 9.13
N ASP A 37 1.96 -7.30 8.37
CA ASP A 37 3.41 -7.10 8.38
C ASP A 37 3.76 -5.61 8.32
N ILE A 38 3.90 -5.01 9.50
CA ILE A 38 4.32 -3.60 9.64
C ILE A 38 5.80 -3.38 9.29
N ARG A 39 6.57 -4.43 9.02
CA ARG A 39 8.03 -4.30 8.77
C ARG A 39 8.36 -4.23 7.28
N ASP A 40 7.42 -4.53 6.40
CA ASP A 40 7.63 -4.43 4.95
C ASP A 40 7.55 -2.96 4.50
N SER A 41 8.72 -2.32 4.40
CA SER A 41 8.88 -0.94 3.92
C SER A 41 8.33 -0.73 2.49
N THR A 42 8.20 -1.80 1.70
CA THR A 42 7.60 -1.75 0.36
C THR A 42 6.13 -1.36 0.42
N LEU A 43 5.41 -1.76 1.48
CA LEU A 43 3.99 -1.44 1.65
C LEU A 43 3.77 0.05 1.87
N TYR A 44 4.60 0.68 2.70
CA TYR A 44 4.59 2.13 2.91
C TYR A 44 4.94 2.88 1.63
N THR A 45 5.95 2.42 0.90
CA THR A 45 6.37 3.02 -0.38
C THR A 45 5.24 2.95 -1.42
N ASN A 46 4.58 1.80 -1.54
CA ASN A 46 3.48 1.60 -2.48
C ASN A 46 2.22 2.40 -2.10
N ARG A 47 1.93 2.52 -0.80
CA ARG A 47 0.87 3.39 -0.28
C ARG A 47 1.16 4.86 -0.58
N ALA A 48 2.39 5.32 -0.35
CA ALA A 48 2.84 6.68 -0.67
C ALA A 48 2.66 7.01 -2.16
N MET A 49 3.02 6.09 -3.05
CA MET A 49 2.80 6.26 -4.49
C MET A 49 1.32 6.44 -4.84
N CYS A 50 0.41 5.75 -4.16
CA CYS A 50 -1.03 5.94 -4.34
C CYS A 50 -1.48 7.32 -3.87
N HIS A 51 -1.03 7.77 -2.69
CA HIS A 51 -1.34 9.11 -2.18
C HIS A 51 -0.80 10.21 -3.12
N LEU A 52 0.38 10.00 -3.71
CA LEU A 52 0.96 10.91 -4.70
C LEU A 52 0.12 10.99 -5.98
N LYS A 53 -0.43 9.87 -6.45
CA LYS A 53 -1.37 9.84 -7.59
C LYS A 53 -2.70 10.54 -7.29
N LEU A 54 -3.13 10.54 -6.03
CA LEU A 54 -4.33 11.24 -5.55
C LEU A 54 -4.07 12.70 -5.15
N SER A 55 -2.84 13.21 -5.33
CA SER A 55 -2.42 14.55 -4.90
C SER A 55 -2.62 14.81 -3.39
N LYS A 56 -2.55 13.76 -2.56
CA LYS A 56 -2.63 13.81 -1.09
C LYS A 56 -1.23 13.90 -0.49
N TYR A 57 -0.55 15.03 -0.69
CA TYR A 57 0.88 15.17 -0.37
C TYR A 57 1.20 15.06 1.13
N ASP A 58 0.28 15.46 2.02
CA ASP A 58 0.47 15.31 3.47
C ASP A 58 0.56 13.82 3.88
N ASP A 59 -0.28 12.97 3.30
CA ASP A 59 -0.25 11.52 3.54
C ASP A 59 1.05 10.88 3.00
N VAL A 60 1.59 11.40 1.90
CA VAL A 60 2.87 10.93 1.33
C VAL A 60 4.02 11.17 2.29
N LEU A 61 4.08 12.35 2.91
CA LEU A 61 5.14 12.68 3.87
C LEU A 61 5.12 11.74 5.07
N LEU A 62 3.93 11.47 5.62
CA LEU A 62 3.75 10.54 6.72
C LEU A 62 4.19 9.12 6.34
N ASP A 63 3.85 8.65 5.13
CA ASP A 63 4.31 7.35 4.64
C ASP A 63 5.83 7.28 4.47
N CYS A 64 6.47 8.36 4.01
CA CYS A 64 7.92 8.43 3.89
C CYS A 64 8.63 8.39 5.25
N GLU A 65 8.07 9.03 6.29
CA GLU A 65 8.61 8.95 7.65
C GLU A 65 8.49 7.53 8.23
N MET A 66 7.38 6.85 7.95
CA MET A 66 7.13 5.48 8.43
C MET A 66 7.92 4.40 7.69
N ALA A 67 8.46 4.72 6.50
CA ALA A 67 9.24 3.80 5.67
C ALA A 67 10.75 3.79 5.97
N LEU A 68 11.24 4.72 6.80
CA LEU A 68 12.64 4.88 7.22
C LEU A 68 12.95 4.11 8.53
#